data_AF-A0AA38ZQY1-F1
#
_entry.id   AF-A0AA38ZQY1-F1
#
_cell.length_a   1.000
_cell.length_b   1.000
_cell.length_c   1.000
_cell.angle_alpha   90.00
_cell.angle_beta   90.00
_cell.angle_gamma   90.00
#
_symmetry.space_group_name_H-M   'P 1'
#
loop_
_entity.id
_entity.type
_entity.pdbx_description
1 polymer ?
#
loop_
_entity_poly.entity_id
_entity_poly.type
_entity_poly.pdbx_seq_one_letter_code
_entity_poly.pdbx_strand_id
1 'polypeptide(L)'
;MDNNMEERLLSSEADSTSNLKGRIWDESKKMWRVAFPAILSRVTSYGMLVVTQIFVGHISQLDLSGYALTINVIVLFVNGILLGMSSATETLCGQAFGAKQYHMMGIYLQRSWIVDLVVATILSPLFIFATPLFKLLGQEDDIAIAAGNFSLWFLPILYYFVFSMTIQMYLQAQLKNMIIGWMSASSFVLHVLLSWIFVIKLNLGIPGAMGALIISGWSMIIGLFIYIFGGWCPQTWTGFSKAAFSDILPVVKLSISSGFMLW
;
A
#
# COMPACT_ATOMS: atom_id res chain seq x y z
N MET A 1 47.39 15.23 38.54
CA MET A 1 46.97 15.40 37.13
C MET A 1 45.64 14.72 36.83
N ASP A 2 45.20 13.74 37.64
CA ASP A 2 43.99 12.95 37.39
C ASP A 2 42.65 13.68 37.67
N ASN A 3 42.56 14.53 38.71
CA ASN A 3 41.30 15.26 39.02
C ASN A 3 40.79 16.13 37.88
N ASN A 4 41.69 16.72 37.08
CA ASN A 4 41.34 17.61 35.97
C ASN A 4 40.88 16.82 34.73
N MET A 5 41.18 15.52 34.67
CA MET A 5 40.72 14.62 33.61
C MET A 5 39.34 14.04 33.97
N GLU A 6 39.12 13.65 35.23
CA GLU A 6 37.80 13.24 35.73
C GLU A 6 36.78 14.37 35.65
N GLU A 7 37.12 15.60 36.05
CA GLU A 7 36.21 16.76 35.91
C GLU A 7 35.85 17.04 34.45
N ARG A 8 36.79 16.88 33.51
CA ARG A 8 36.52 17.05 32.06
C ARG A 8 35.67 15.94 31.47
N LEU A 9 35.81 14.71 31.96
CA LEU A 9 34.97 13.58 31.56
C LEU A 9 33.54 13.74 32.10
N LEU A 10 33.40 14.15 33.37
CA LEU A 10 32.11 14.43 34.00
C LEU A 10 31.41 15.64 33.37
N SER A 11 32.15 16.69 33.00
CA SER A 11 31.58 17.84 32.29
C SER A 11 31.16 17.47 30.86
N SER A 12 31.94 16.63 30.18
CA SER A 12 31.61 16.10 28.84
C SER A 12 30.37 15.20 28.88
N GLU A 13 30.23 14.33 29.89
CA GLU A 13 29.03 13.50 30.07
C GLU A 13 27.79 14.35 30.43
N ALA A 14 27.93 15.35 31.29
CA ALA A 14 26.85 16.27 31.65
C ALA A 14 26.37 17.14 30.48
N ASP A 15 27.29 17.65 29.64
CA ASP A 15 26.94 18.38 28.41
C ASP A 15 26.36 17.45 27.34
N SER A 16 26.83 16.21 27.25
CA SER A 16 26.29 15.22 26.31
C SER A 16 24.85 14.82 26.67
N THR A 17 24.52 14.73 27.97
CA THR A 17 23.19 14.38 28.48
C THR A 17 22.22 15.57 28.46
N SER A 18 22.68 16.80 28.69
CA SER A 18 21.87 18.01 28.53
C SER A 18 21.47 18.22 27.06
N ASN A 19 22.36 17.91 26.13
CA ASN A 19 22.13 17.95 24.68
C ASN A 19 21.37 16.70 24.17
N LEU A 20 21.37 15.59 24.90
CA LEU A 20 20.68 14.36 24.51
C LEU A 20 19.17 14.57 24.37
N LYS A 21 18.53 15.30 25.30
CA LYS A 21 17.09 15.60 25.22
C LYS A 21 16.74 16.40 23.96
N GLY A 22 17.57 17.39 23.61
CA GLY A 22 17.40 18.18 22.39
C GLY A 22 17.55 17.32 21.13
N ARG A 23 18.58 16.48 21.07
CA ARG A 23 18.80 15.53 19.96
C ARG A 23 17.65 14.53 19.81
N ILE A 24 17.18 13.95 20.93
CA ILE A 24 16.03 13.03 20.92
C ILE A 24 14.79 13.74 20.38
N TRP A 25 14.55 14.99 20.80
CA TRP A 25 13.41 15.77 20.33
C TRP A 25 13.48 16.07 18.83
N ASP A 26 14.65 16.43 18.32
CA ASP A 26 14.84 16.71 16.90
C ASP A 26 14.72 15.46 16.02
N GLU A 27 15.29 14.33 16.46
CA GLU A 27 15.10 13.04 15.78
C GLU A 27 13.64 12.58 15.85
N SER A 28 12.97 12.76 16.99
CA SER A 28 11.54 12.45 17.14
C SER A 28 10.68 13.25 16.16
N LYS A 29 10.97 14.54 15.96
CA LYS A 29 10.26 15.37 14.96
C LYS A 29 10.46 14.85 13.54
N LYS A 30 11.69 14.46 13.18
CA LYS A 30 11.99 13.89 11.86
C LYS A 30 11.26 12.58 11.65
N MET A 31 11.23 11.72 12.67
CA MET A 31 10.50 10.45 12.64
C MET A 31 9.00 10.70 12.45
N TRP A 32 8.41 11.63 13.20
CA TRP A 32 6.98 11.97 13.06
C TRP A 32 6.61 12.51 11.68
N ARG A 33 7.51 13.24 11.00
CA ARG A 33 7.30 13.71 9.62
C ARG A 33 7.11 12.55 8.62
N VAL A 34 7.66 11.37 8.91
CA VAL A 34 7.52 10.17 8.08
C VAL A 34 6.43 9.23 8.62
N ALA A 35 6.39 9.04 9.94
CA ALA A 35 5.47 8.12 10.60
C ALA A 35 4.02 8.59 10.53
N PHE A 36 3.73 9.88 10.74
CA PHE A 36 2.35 10.37 10.75
C PHE A 36 1.61 10.11 9.41
N PRO A 37 2.17 10.47 8.24
CA PRO A 37 1.50 10.18 6.97
C PRO A 37 1.38 8.68 6.67
N ALA A 38 2.36 7.87 7.10
CA ALA A 38 2.31 6.43 6.95
C ALA A 38 1.17 5.83 7.79
N ILE A 39 1.04 6.23 9.05
CA ILE A 39 -0.06 5.83 9.94
C ILE A 39 -1.39 6.27 9.34
N LEU A 40 -1.51 7.53 8.93
CA LEU A 40 -2.72 8.06 8.31
C LEU A 40 -3.13 7.24 7.07
N SER A 41 -2.16 6.94 6.19
CA SER A 41 -2.40 6.11 5.01
C SER A 41 -2.88 4.71 5.37
N ARG A 42 -2.22 4.04 6.33
CA ARG A 42 -2.61 2.68 6.75
C ARG A 42 -4.00 2.64 7.38
N VAL A 43 -4.29 3.59 8.29
CA VAL A 43 -5.59 3.69 8.96
C VAL A 43 -6.70 3.96 7.95
N THR A 44 -6.49 4.90 7.02
CA THR A 44 -7.52 5.27 6.03
C THR A 44 -7.73 4.18 4.98
N SER A 45 -6.66 3.53 4.50
CA SER A 45 -6.78 2.38 3.59
C SER A 45 -7.49 1.19 4.21
N TYR A 46 -7.13 0.80 5.44
CA TYR A 46 -7.84 -0.28 6.14
C TYR A 46 -9.27 0.12 6.51
N GLY A 47 -9.45 1.39 6.89
CA GLY A 47 -10.76 1.99 7.17
C GLY A 47 -11.74 1.85 6.01
N MET A 48 -11.31 1.96 4.75
CA MET A 48 -12.20 1.74 3.60
C MET A 48 -12.77 0.32 3.56
N LEU A 49 -11.95 -0.70 3.88
CA LEU A 49 -12.42 -2.09 3.95
C LEU A 49 -13.43 -2.27 5.08
N VAL A 50 -13.16 -1.69 6.26
CA VAL A 50 -14.07 -1.74 7.41
C VAL A 50 -15.39 -1.03 7.10
N VAL A 51 -15.36 0.16 6.49
CA VAL A 51 -16.56 0.89 6.09
C VAL A 51 -17.38 0.07 5.09
N THR A 52 -16.74 -0.49 4.06
CA THR A 52 -17.41 -1.38 3.10
C THR A 52 -18.06 -2.56 3.82
N GLN A 53 -17.35 -3.21 4.75
CA GLN A 53 -17.86 -4.34 5.54
C GLN A 53 -19.10 -3.96 6.36
N ILE A 54 -19.12 -2.77 6.98
CA ILE A 54 -20.28 -2.28 7.75
C ILE A 54 -21.51 -2.13 6.85
N PHE A 55 -21.35 -1.57 5.65
CA PHE A 55 -22.44 -1.42 4.69
C PHE A 55 -22.91 -2.76 4.13
N VAL A 56 -21.99 -3.67 3.79
CA VAL A 56 -22.33 -5.03 3.36
C VAL A 56 -23.10 -5.77 4.46
N GLY A 57 -22.67 -5.66 5.72
CA GLY A 57 -23.36 -6.28 6.85
C GLY A 57 -24.76 -5.73 7.14
N HIS A 58 -25.02 -4.47 6.80
CA HIS A 58 -26.38 -3.91 6.86
C HIS A 58 -27.30 -4.48 5.78
N ILE A 59 -26.75 -4.92 4.65
CA ILE A 59 -27.52 -5.46 3.53
C ILE A 59 -27.90 -6.92 3.81
N SER A 60 -26.93 -7.76 4.20
CA SER A 60 -27.16 -9.18 4.45
C SER A 60 -26.04 -9.81 5.28
N GLN A 61 -26.42 -10.71 6.19
CA GLN A 61 -25.46 -11.52 6.97
C GLN A 61 -24.71 -12.55 6.10
N LEU A 62 -25.38 -13.09 5.07
CA LEU A 62 -24.75 -14.01 4.12
C LEU A 62 -23.67 -13.29 3.31
N ASP A 63 -23.98 -12.09 2.81
CA ASP A 63 -23.03 -11.28 2.05
C ASP A 63 -21.86 -10.82 2.91
N LEU A 64 -22.10 -10.49 4.19
CA LEU A 64 -21.03 -10.18 5.14
C LEU A 64 -20.05 -11.36 5.30
N SER A 65 -20.59 -12.57 5.40
CA SER A 65 -19.78 -13.79 5.54
C SER A 65 -18.97 -14.05 4.26
N GLY A 66 -19.61 -13.92 3.08
CA GLY A 66 -18.95 -14.03 1.79
C GLY A 66 -17.84 -12.98 1.61
N TYR A 67 -18.11 -11.71 1.94
CA TYR A 67 -17.12 -10.63 1.88
C TYR A 67 -15.93 -10.88 2.80
N ALA A 68 -16.19 -11.26 4.05
CA ALA A 68 -15.14 -11.56 5.03
C ALA A 68 -14.28 -12.75 4.60
N LEU A 69 -14.90 -13.81 4.06
CA LEU A 69 -14.19 -14.97 3.55
C LEU A 69 -13.27 -14.60 2.37
N THR A 70 -13.79 -13.83 1.42
CA THR A 70 -13.01 -13.35 0.27
C THR A 70 -11.82 -12.49 0.70
N ILE A 71 -12.01 -11.59 1.66
CA ILE A 71 -10.90 -10.78 2.18
C ILE A 71 -9.83 -11.66 2.82
N ASN A 72 -10.24 -12.49 3.79
CA ASN A 72 -9.27 -13.20 4.62
C ASN A 72 -8.49 -14.28 3.85
N VAL A 73 -9.12 -14.92 2.86
CA VAL A 73 -8.48 -16.01 2.12
C VAL A 73 -7.83 -15.53 0.83
N ILE A 74 -8.55 -14.80 -0.02
CA ILE A 74 -8.05 -14.46 -1.36
C ILE A 74 -7.29 -13.13 -1.32
N VAL A 75 -7.94 -12.07 -0.84
CA VAL A 75 -7.38 -10.71 -0.92
C VAL A 75 -6.09 -10.60 -0.12
N LEU A 76 -6.08 -11.08 1.13
CA LEU A 76 -4.88 -11.01 1.98
C LEU A 76 -3.74 -11.87 1.44
N PHE A 77 -4.02 -13.07 0.92
CA PHE A 77 -3.00 -13.94 0.33
C PHE A 77 -2.31 -13.26 -0.86
N VAL A 78 -3.11 -12.76 -1.81
CA VAL A 78 -2.61 -12.04 -3.00
C VAL A 78 -1.89 -10.76 -2.61
N ASN A 79 -2.46 -9.99 -1.68
CA ASN A 79 -1.86 -8.76 -1.17
C ASN A 79 -0.50 -9.03 -0.49
N GLY A 80 -0.35 -10.15 0.22
CA GLY A 80 0.93 -10.55 0.81
C GLY A 80 2.01 -10.81 -0.26
N ILE A 81 1.67 -11.53 -1.33
CA ILE A 81 2.59 -11.78 -2.45
C ILE A 81 2.98 -10.45 -3.13
N LEU A 82 2.00 -9.60 -3.47
CA LEU A 82 2.25 -8.31 -4.10
C LEU A 82 3.09 -7.38 -3.21
N LEU A 83 2.79 -7.31 -1.92
CA LEU A 83 3.57 -6.51 -0.96
C LEU A 83 5.02 -6.97 -0.87
N GLY A 84 5.23 -8.29 -0.82
CA GLY A 84 6.53 -8.92 -0.91
C GLY A 84 7.32 -8.44 -2.11
N MET A 85 6.72 -8.51 -3.30
CA MET A 85 7.40 -8.12 -4.52
C MET A 85 7.65 -6.62 -4.62
N SER A 86 6.70 -5.79 -4.22
CA SER A 86 6.85 -4.33 -4.23
C SER A 86 7.89 -3.85 -3.20
N SER A 87 8.11 -4.55 -2.08
CA SER A 87 9.14 -4.14 -1.10
C SER A 87 10.57 -4.14 -1.67
N ALA A 88 10.81 -4.90 -2.74
CA ALA A 88 12.02 -4.80 -3.53
C ALA A 88 12.21 -3.40 -4.13
N THR A 89 11.13 -2.78 -4.61
CA THR A 89 11.10 -1.41 -5.12
C THR A 89 11.53 -0.43 -4.04
N GLU A 90 11.03 -0.57 -2.82
CA GLU A 90 11.41 0.30 -1.69
C GLU A 90 12.91 0.25 -1.44
N THR A 91 13.49 -0.95 -1.39
CA THR A 91 14.92 -1.15 -1.17
C THR A 91 15.76 -0.54 -2.29
N LEU A 92 15.42 -0.85 -3.55
CA LEU A 92 16.15 -0.35 -4.72
C LEU A 92 16.02 1.17 -4.87
N CYS A 93 14.83 1.72 -4.64
CA CYS A 93 14.59 3.17 -4.65
C CYS A 93 15.32 3.86 -3.49
N GLY A 94 15.32 3.28 -2.29
CA GLY A 94 16.03 3.82 -1.13
C GLY A 94 17.55 3.85 -1.33
N GLN A 95 18.11 2.76 -1.87
CA GLN A 95 19.53 2.68 -2.25
C GLN A 95 19.88 3.71 -3.33
N ALA A 96 19.08 3.80 -4.39
CA ALA A 96 19.28 4.78 -5.46
C ALA A 96 19.18 6.22 -4.95
N PHE A 97 18.22 6.51 -4.07
CA PHE A 97 18.07 7.82 -3.47
C PHE A 97 19.28 8.19 -2.59
N GLY A 98 19.75 7.26 -1.76
CA GLY A 98 20.94 7.43 -0.93
C GLY A 98 22.24 7.61 -1.75
N ALA A 99 22.37 6.88 -2.86
CA ALA A 99 23.48 6.99 -3.80
C ALA A 99 23.35 8.18 -4.78
N LYS A 100 22.30 9.01 -4.64
CA LYS A 100 21.99 10.15 -5.53
C LYS A 100 21.76 9.77 -7.00
N GLN A 101 21.43 8.50 -7.27
CA GLN A 101 21.07 7.99 -8.60
C GLN A 101 19.57 8.16 -8.88
N TYR A 102 19.07 9.39 -8.78
CA TYR A 102 17.63 9.68 -8.81
C TYR A 102 16.91 9.17 -10.07
N HIS A 103 17.56 9.26 -11.24
CA HIS A 103 17.01 8.75 -12.50
C HIS A 103 16.63 7.26 -12.44
N MET A 104 17.41 6.44 -11.71
CA MET A 104 17.14 5.00 -11.60
C MET A 104 15.87 4.69 -10.84
N MET A 105 15.41 5.58 -9.97
CA MET A 105 14.19 5.35 -9.17
C MET A 105 12.95 5.22 -10.06
N GLY A 106 12.83 6.06 -11.10
CA GLY A 106 11.72 5.97 -12.06
C GLY A 106 11.79 4.70 -12.91
N ILE A 107 13.00 4.24 -13.24
CA ILE A 107 13.20 2.97 -13.96
C ILE A 107 12.80 1.78 -13.08
N TYR A 108 13.20 1.77 -11.80
CA TYR A 108 12.81 0.72 -10.86
C TYR A 108 11.29 0.68 -10.65
N LEU A 109 10.65 1.84 -10.50
CA LEU A 109 9.19 1.93 -10.40
C LEU A 109 8.50 1.28 -11.62
N GLN A 110 8.93 1.65 -12.84
CA GLN A 110 8.38 1.08 -14.07
C GLN A 110 8.61 -0.43 -14.18
N ARG A 111 9.81 -0.90 -13.81
CA ARG A 111 10.15 -2.32 -13.81
C ARG A 111 9.27 -3.10 -12.83
N SER A 112 9.05 -2.55 -11.63
CA SER A 112 8.16 -3.15 -10.65
C SER A 112 6.71 -3.18 -11.12
N TRP A 113 6.21 -2.14 -11.79
CA TRP A 113 4.88 -2.22 -12.42
C TRP A 113 4.78 -3.37 -13.42
N ILE A 114 5.79 -3.58 -14.27
CA ILE A 114 5.78 -4.67 -15.25
C ILE A 114 5.71 -6.03 -14.53
N VAL A 115 6.59 -6.26 -13.56
CA VAL A 115 6.65 -7.53 -12.81
C VAL A 115 5.36 -7.76 -12.04
N ASP A 116 4.92 -6.78 -11.26
CA ASP A 116 3.76 -6.91 -10.38
C ASP A 116 2.45 -7.03 -11.18
N LEU A 117 2.33 -6.38 -12.34
CA LEU A 117 1.17 -6.56 -13.23
C LEU A 117 1.10 -7.97 -13.84
N VAL A 118 2.26 -8.54 -14.22
CA VAL A 118 2.33 -9.92 -14.71
C VAL A 118 1.90 -10.88 -13.61
N VAL A 119 2.44 -10.72 -12.39
CA VAL A 119 2.09 -11.60 -11.29
C VAL A 119 0.64 -11.40 -10.84
N ALA A 120 0.14 -10.17 -10.78
CA ALA A 120 -1.28 -9.92 -10.53
C ALA A 120 -2.16 -10.66 -11.55
N THR A 121 -1.79 -10.63 -12.83
CA THR A 121 -2.52 -11.35 -13.88
C THR A 121 -2.43 -12.87 -13.71
N ILE A 122 -1.30 -13.41 -13.25
CA ILE A 122 -1.15 -14.85 -12.92
C ILE A 122 -2.03 -15.24 -11.72
N LEU A 123 -2.24 -14.32 -10.76
CA LEU A 123 -3.05 -14.55 -9.57
C LEU A 123 -4.55 -14.31 -9.80
N SER A 124 -4.95 -13.63 -10.88
CA SER A 124 -6.36 -13.32 -11.18
C SER A 124 -7.29 -14.55 -11.26
N PRO A 125 -6.85 -15.76 -11.68
CA PRO A 125 -7.69 -16.95 -11.64
C PRO A 125 -8.19 -17.31 -10.23
N LEU A 126 -7.43 -16.99 -9.17
CA LEU A 126 -7.88 -17.18 -7.78
C LEU A 126 -9.17 -16.39 -7.50
N PHE A 127 -9.29 -15.20 -8.11
CA PHE A 127 -10.48 -14.39 -7.97
C PHE A 127 -11.64 -14.91 -8.81
N ILE A 128 -11.36 -15.28 -10.07
CA ILE A 128 -12.36 -15.74 -11.05
C ILE A 128 -12.99 -17.07 -10.63
N PHE A 129 -12.19 -17.99 -10.09
CA PHE A 129 -12.61 -19.33 -9.68
C PHE A 129 -12.80 -19.45 -8.15
N ALA A 130 -13.11 -18.35 -7.48
CA ALA A 130 -13.27 -18.32 -6.03
C ALA A 130 -14.41 -19.23 -5.52
N THR A 131 -15.58 -19.25 -6.18
CA THR A 131 -16.70 -20.13 -5.78
C THR A 131 -16.29 -21.61 -5.73
N PRO A 132 -15.81 -22.23 -6.83
CA PRO A 132 -15.40 -23.64 -6.77
C PRO A 132 -14.22 -23.88 -5.83
N LEU A 133 -13.31 -22.91 -5.68
CA LEU A 133 -12.23 -22.99 -4.71
C LEU A 133 -12.76 -23.08 -3.27
N PHE A 134 -13.71 -22.22 -2.89
CA PHE A 134 -14.28 -22.25 -1.54
C PHE A 134 -15.13 -23.50 -1.28
N LYS A 135 -15.86 -23.99 -2.29
CA LYS A 135 -16.56 -25.28 -2.19
C LYS A 135 -15.57 -26.43 -1.97
N LEU A 136 -14.43 -26.42 -2.65
CA LEU A 136 -13.37 -27.42 -2.45
C LEU A 136 -12.77 -27.36 -1.04
N LEU A 137 -12.69 -26.15 -0.45
CA LEU A 137 -12.27 -25.94 0.93
C LEU A 137 -13.35 -26.29 1.97
N GLY A 138 -14.50 -26.84 1.53
CA GLY A 138 -15.56 -27.32 2.41
C GLY A 138 -16.50 -26.23 2.94
N GLN A 139 -16.55 -25.05 2.31
CA GLN A 139 -17.52 -24.02 2.66
C GLN A 139 -18.93 -24.39 2.21
N GLU A 140 -19.93 -23.92 2.96
CA GLU A 140 -21.34 -24.05 2.59
C GLU A 140 -21.60 -23.38 1.24
N ASP A 141 -22.54 -23.95 0.48
CA ASP A 141 -22.74 -23.65 -0.93
C ASP A 141 -23.13 -22.18 -1.17
N ASP A 142 -23.97 -21.62 -0.31
CA ASP A 142 -24.43 -20.23 -0.35
C ASP A 142 -23.31 -19.24 0.04
N ILE A 143 -22.52 -19.54 1.07
CA ILE A 143 -21.36 -18.72 1.48
C ILE A 143 -20.31 -18.73 0.37
N ALA A 144 -20.01 -19.88 -0.23
CA ALA A 144 -19.05 -20.00 -1.31
C ALA A 144 -19.47 -19.20 -2.56
N ILE A 145 -20.76 -19.21 -2.90
CA ILE A 145 -21.31 -18.42 -4.00
C ILE A 145 -21.21 -16.92 -3.69
N ALA A 146 -21.61 -16.50 -2.48
CA ALA A 146 -21.50 -15.10 -2.06
C ALA A 146 -20.04 -14.60 -2.11
N ALA A 147 -19.11 -15.38 -1.54
CA ALA A 147 -17.68 -15.07 -1.58
C ALA A 147 -17.15 -14.95 -3.02
N GLY A 148 -17.55 -15.87 -3.91
CA GLY A 148 -17.20 -15.80 -5.32
C GLY A 148 -17.68 -14.53 -6.01
N ASN A 149 -18.91 -14.09 -5.72
CA ASN A 149 -19.43 -12.83 -6.25
C ASN A 149 -18.60 -11.62 -5.77
N PHE A 150 -18.24 -11.56 -4.48
CA PHE A 150 -17.35 -10.51 -3.96
C PHE A 150 -15.96 -10.58 -4.59
N SER A 151 -15.45 -11.79 -4.81
CA SER A 151 -14.13 -12.00 -5.39
C SER A 151 -13.99 -11.35 -6.77
N LEU A 152 -15.03 -11.41 -7.60
CA LEU A 152 -15.04 -10.71 -8.89
C LEU A 152 -14.98 -9.19 -8.74
N TRP A 153 -15.62 -8.62 -7.72
CA TRP A 153 -15.51 -7.18 -7.42
C TRP A 153 -14.10 -6.77 -6.95
N PHE A 154 -13.30 -7.69 -6.43
CA PHE A 154 -11.90 -7.42 -6.06
C PHE A 154 -10.93 -7.50 -7.24
N LEU A 155 -11.34 -7.96 -8.44
CA LEU A 155 -10.45 -7.99 -9.62
C LEU A 155 -9.88 -6.60 -9.99
N PRO A 156 -10.65 -5.50 -10.03
CA PRO A 156 -10.07 -4.17 -10.20
C PRO A 156 -9.17 -3.75 -9.03
N ILE A 157 -9.44 -4.23 -7.81
CA ILE A 157 -8.68 -3.91 -6.61
C ILE A 157 -7.30 -4.61 -6.61
N LEU A 158 -7.23 -5.81 -7.18
CA LEU A 158 -5.96 -6.52 -7.44
C LEU A 158 -4.96 -5.65 -8.21
N TYR A 159 -5.40 -5.01 -9.31
CA TYR A 159 -4.53 -4.12 -10.09
C TYR A 159 -4.27 -2.78 -9.38
N TYR A 160 -5.22 -2.31 -8.56
CA TYR A 160 -5.00 -1.16 -7.68
C TYR A 160 -3.83 -1.42 -6.71
N PHE A 161 -3.69 -2.62 -6.13
CA PHE A 161 -2.61 -2.92 -5.19
C PHE A 161 -1.23 -2.75 -5.81
N VAL A 162 -1.05 -3.19 -7.06
CA VAL A 162 0.21 -3.04 -7.80
C VAL A 162 0.65 -1.58 -7.83
N PHE A 163 -0.21 -0.68 -8.28
CA PHE A 163 0.12 0.74 -8.37
C PHE A 163 0.21 1.38 -6.98
N SER A 164 -0.70 1.04 -6.07
CA SER A 164 -0.74 1.59 -4.72
C SER A 164 0.56 1.34 -3.96
N MET A 165 1.06 0.09 -3.95
CA MET A 165 2.25 -0.28 -3.21
C MET A 165 3.52 0.30 -3.82
N THR A 166 3.74 0.07 -5.11
CA THR A 166 4.95 0.52 -5.80
C THR A 166 5.10 2.04 -5.82
N ILE A 167 4.01 2.79 -6.05
CA ILE A 167 4.04 4.25 -6.01
C ILE A 167 4.30 4.75 -4.58
N GLN A 168 3.65 4.16 -3.58
CA GLN A 168 3.88 4.55 -2.19
C GLN A 168 5.35 4.35 -1.80
N MET A 169 5.93 3.20 -2.12
CA MET A 169 7.34 2.89 -1.83
C MET A 169 8.30 3.82 -2.58
N TYR A 170 8.00 4.13 -3.84
CA TYR A 170 8.76 5.10 -4.63
C TYR A 170 8.74 6.52 -4.03
N LEU A 171 7.58 6.99 -3.57
CA LEU A 171 7.44 8.31 -2.94
C LEU A 171 7.99 8.32 -1.51
N GLN A 172 7.86 7.22 -0.77
CA GLN A 172 8.42 7.03 0.57
C GLN A 172 9.94 7.11 0.56
N ALA A 173 10.60 6.44 -0.39
CA ALA A 173 12.05 6.51 -0.58
C ALA A 173 12.56 7.94 -0.83
N GLN A 174 11.71 8.86 -1.31
CA GLN A 174 12.02 10.27 -1.53
C GLN A 174 11.60 11.18 -0.37
N LEU A 175 11.13 10.63 0.74
CA LEU A 175 10.55 11.35 1.88
C LEU A 175 9.31 12.19 1.52
N LYS A 176 8.61 11.85 0.42
CA LYS A 176 7.36 12.50 -0.02
C LYS A 176 6.13 11.82 0.61
N ASN A 177 6.17 11.55 1.91
CA ASN A 177 5.13 10.80 2.61
C ASN A 177 3.82 11.58 2.79
N MET A 178 3.91 12.90 2.93
CA MET A 178 2.74 13.75 3.17
C MET A 178 1.70 13.64 2.04
N ILE A 179 2.13 13.57 0.78
CA ILE A 179 1.18 13.44 -0.34
C ILE A 179 0.43 12.12 -0.28
N ILE A 180 1.09 11.01 0.08
CA ILE A 180 0.44 9.71 0.28
C ILE A 180 -0.63 9.84 1.38
N GLY A 181 -0.28 10.45 2.52
CA GLY A 181 -1.21 10.64 3.64
C GLY A 181 -2.44 11.47 3.27
N TRP A 182 -2.26 12.58 2.53
CA TRP A 182 -3.40 13.41 2.11
C TRP A 182 -4.25 12.76 1.02
N MET A 183 -3.65 12.06 0.06
CA MET A 183 -4.38 11.34 -0.98
C MET A 183 -5.21 10.19 -0.41
N SER A 184 -4.64 9.43 0.53
CA SER A 184 -5.34 8.34 1.23
C SER A 184 -6.47 8.85 2.13
N ALA A 185 -6.25 9.92 2.89
CA ALA A 185 -7.31 10.56 3.68
C ALA A 185 -8.45 11.10 2.81
N SER A 186 -8.13 11.76 1.69
CA SER A 186 -9.13 12.27 0.75
C SER A 186 -9.94 11.14 0.11
N SER A 187 -9.27 10.05 -0.28
CA SER A 187 -9.91 8.84 -0.82
C SER A 187 -10.83 8.19 0.22
N PHE A 188 -10.44 8.13 1.49
CA PHE A 188 -11.30 7.61 2.55
C PHE A 188 -12.54 8.47 2.79
N VAL A 189 -12.41 9.81 2.81
CA VAL A 189 -13.56 10.71 2.91
C VAL A 189 -14.50 10.51 1.72
N LEU A 190 -13.96 10.44 0.51
CA LEU A 190 -14.74 10.14 -0.70
C LEU A 190 -15.45 8.78 -0.57
N HIS A 191 -14.77 7.76 -0.03
CA HIS A 191 -15.34 6.44 0.17
C HIS A 191 -16.53 6.45 1.13
N VAL A 192 -16.42 7.11 2.28
CA VAL A 192 -17.55 7.22 3.23
C VAL A 192 -18.74 7.92 2.57
N LEU A 193 -18.49 9.02 1.84
CA LEU A 193 -19.54 9.76 1.13
C LEU A 193 -20.21 8.92 0.04
N LEU A 194 -19.43 8.27 -0.82
CA LEU A 194 -19.95 7.42 -1.91
C LEU A 194 -20.70 6.20 -1.37
N SER A 195 -20.18 5.55 -0.33
CA SER A 195 -20.86 4.41 0.31
C SER A 195 -22.20 4.82 0.89
N TRP A 196 -22.27 5.98 1.56
CA TRP A 196 -23.55 6.52 2.03
C TRP A 196 -24.52 6.83 0.88
N ILE A 197 -24.07 7.49 -0.19
CA ILE A 197 -24.92 7.83 -1.33
C ILE A 197 -25.40 6.55 -2.03
N PHE A 198 -24.49 5.66 -2.42
CA PHE A 198 -24.80 4.51 -3.25
C PHE A 198 -25.62 3.46 -2.49
N VAL A 199 -25.30 3.20 -1.23
CA VAL A 199 -25.97 2.15 -0.44
C VAL A 199 -27.25 2.68 0.20
N ILE A 200 -27.23 3.85 0.85
CA ILE A 200 -28.38 4.34 1.63
C ILE A 200 -29.32 5.21 0.81
N LYS A 201 -28.80 6.12 -0.02
CA LYS A 201 -29.65 7.05 -0.79
C LYS A 201 -30.17 6.44 -2.07
N LEU A 202 -29.32 5.72 -2.80
CA LEU A 202 -29.66 5.11 -4.09
C LEU A 202 -30.09 3.64 -3.98
N ASN A 203 -29.93 3.01 -2.81
CA ASN A 203 -30.28 1.61 -2.56
C ASN A 203 -29.68 0.63 -3.58
N LEU A 204 -28.44 0.87 -4.02
CA LEU A 204 -27.74 0.04 -5.01
C LEU A 204 -27.17 -1.27 -4.43
N GLY A 205 -27.40 -1.55 -3.14
CA GLY A 205 -26.98 -2.78 -2.48
C GLY A 205 -25.47 -3.06 -2.59
N ILE A 206 -25.11 -4.33 -2.80
CA ILE A 206 -23.72 -4.79 -2.91
C ILE A 206 -22.94 -4.09 -4.04
N PRO A 207 -23.48 -3.96 -5.27
CA PRO A 207 -22.84 -3.14 -6.30
C PRO A 207 -22.53 -1.71 -5.87
N GLY A 208 -23.41 -1.09 -5.07
CA GLY A 208 -23.18 0.23 -4.50
C GLY A 208 -21.99 0.27 -3.55
N ALA A 209 -21.91 -0.67 -2.60
CA ALA A 209 -20.83 -0.75 -1.63
C ALA A 209 -19.47 -1.04 -2.32
N MET A 210 -19.43 -2.02 -3.21
CA MET A 210 -18.21 -2.39 -3.94
C MET A 210 -17.79 -1.31 -4.95
N GLY A 211 -18.75 -0.69 -5.64
CA GLY A 211 -18.49 0.43 -6.55
C GLY A 211 -17.88 1.63 -5.82
N ALA A 212 -18.40 1.98 -4.63
CA ALA A 212 -17.84 3.05 -3.81
C ALA A 212 -16.40 2.75 -3.37
N LEU A 213 -16.08 1.50 -3.03
CA LEU A 213 -14.71 1.07 -2.70
C LEU A 213 -13.76 1.23 -3.90
N ILE A 214 -14.16 0.71 -5.07
CA ILE A 214 -13.33 0.74 -6.29
C ILE A 214 -13.08 2.18 -6.74
N ILE A 215 -14.13 3.00 -6.86
CA ILE A 215 -14.00 4.40 -7.30
C ILE A 215 -13.09 5.18 -6.37
N SER A 216 -13.27 5.02 -5.06
CA SER A 216 -12.48 5.75 -4.07
C SER A 216 -11.03 5.30 -4.06
N GLY A 217 -10.77 3.98 -4.11
CA GLY A 217 -9.41 3.44 -4.22
C GLY A 217 -8.70 3.95 -5.47
N TRP A 218 -9.32 3.83 -6.65
CA TRP A 218 -8.72 4.30 -7.90
C TRP A 218 -8.54 5.81 -7.96
N SER A 219 -9.39 6.60 -7.31
CA SER A 219 -9.19 8.07 -7.22
C SER A 219 -7.85 8.44 -6.55
N MET A 220 -7.43 7.69 -5.52
CA MET A 220 -6.13 7.86 -4.88
C MET A 220 -5.00 7.61 -5.88
N ILE A 221 -5.07 6.51 -6.62
CA ILE A 221 -4.04 6.12 -7.60
C ILE A 221 -3.95 7.12 -8.74
N ILE A 222 -5.09 7.55 -9.28
CA ILE A 222 -5.14 8.58 -10.32
C ILE A 222 -4.49 9.86 -9.84
N GLY A 223 -4.78 10.32 -8.62
CA GLY A 223 -4.15 11.53 -8.10
C GLY A 223 -2.65 11.38 -7.83
N LEU A 224 -2.18 10.19 -7.43
CA LEU A 224 -0.75 9.90 -7.31
C LEU A 224 -0.05 9.86 -8.68
N PHE A 225 -0.70 9.32 -9.72
CA PHE A 225 -0.21 9.41 -11.09
C PHE A 225 -0.13 10.86 -11.58
N ILE A 226 -1.16 11.67 -11.31
CA ILE A 226 -1.14 13.11 -11.61
C ILE A 226 0.04 13.78 -10.91
N TYR A 227 0.30 13.45 -9.64
CA TYR A 227 1.43 13.99 -8.90
C TYR A 227 2.79 13.59 -9.51
N ILE A 228 2.97 12.34 -9.92
CA ILE A 228 4.24 11.89 -10.53
C ILE A 228 4.43 12.51 -11.92
N PHE A 229 3.40 12.44 -12.78
CA PHE A 229 3.49 12.85 -14.18
C PHE A 229 3.36 14.36 -14.37
N GLY A 230 2.72 15.07 -13.45
CA GLY A 230 2.58 16.53 -13.50
C GLY A 230 3.81 17.31 -13.02
N GLY A 231 4.95 16.64 -12.81
CA GLY A 231 6.24 17.30 -12.61
C GLY A 231 6.66 17.53 -11.16
N TRP A 232 5.95 16.97 -10.16
CA TRP A 232 6.35 17.08 -8.76
C TRP A 232 7.48 16.12 -8.33
N CYS A 233 7.93 15.25 -9.25
CA CYS A 233 9.06 14.33 -9.11
C CYS A 233 10.09 14.49 -10.25
N PRO A 234 10.62 15.70 -10.53
CA PRO A 234 11.34 15.97 -11.78
C PRO A 234 12.70 15.26 -11.88
N GLN A 235 13.36 14.97 -10.75
CA GLN A 235 14.66 14.30 -10.72
C GLN A 235 14.55 12.77 -10.80
N THR A 236 13.42 12.24 -10.32
CA THR A 236 13.19 10.81 -10.09
C THR A 236 12.22 10.21 -11.10
N TRP A 237 11.46 11.03 -11.82
CA TRP A 237 10.60 10.63 -12.92
C TRP A 237 10.88 11.48 -14.16
N THR A 238 11.55 10.88 -15.14
CA THR A 238 11.90 11.52 -16.42
C THR A 238 11.09 10.96 -17.59
N GLY A 239 9.95 10.33 -17.30
CA GLY A 239 9.11 9.65 -18.29
C GLY A 239 9.38 8.15 -18.44
N PHE A 240 8.65 7.52 -19.34
CA PHE A 240 8.79 6.09 -19.63
C PHE A 240 10.12 5.77 -20.30
N SER A 241 10.76 4.68 -19.89
CA SER A 241 12.08 4.28 -20.37
C SER A 241 12.10 2.82 -20.81
N LYS A 242 12.76 2.55 -21.95
CA LYS A 242 13.00 1.17 -22.41
C LYS A 242 13.88 0.38 -21.43
N ALA A 243 14.68 1.06 -20.61
CA ALA A 243 15.52 0.43 -19.58
C ALA A 243 14.69 -0.31 -18.51
N ALA A 244 13.40 -0.01 -18.38
CA ALA A 244 12.50 -0.75 -17.50
C ALA A 244 12.37 -2.23 -17.91
N PHE A 245 12.56 -2.56 -19.18
CA PHE A 245 12.49 -3.92 -19.72
C PHE A 245 13.80 -4.71 -19.63
N SER A 246 14.90 -4.05 -19.27
CA SER A 246 16.21 -4.68 -19.05
C SER A 246 16.33 -5.15 -17.59
N ASP A 247 17.17 -6.15 -17.32
CA ASP A 247 17.53 -6.60 -15.96
C ASP A 247 16.33 -6.87 -15.03
N ILE A 248 15.31 -7.55 -15.55
CA ILE A 248 14.11 -7.94 -14.78
C ILE A 248 14.42 -9.09 -13.80
N LEU A 249 15.27 -10.04 -14.20
CA LEU A 249 15.57 -11.25 -13.40
C LEU A 249 16.11 -10.96 -11.99
N PRO A 250 17.05 -10.01 -11.79
CA PRO A 250 17.48 -9.63 -10.44
C PRO A 250 16.35 -9.08 -9.57
N VAL A 251 15.43 -8.30 -10.14
CA VAL A 251 14.27 -7.75 -9.42
C VAL A 251 13.34 -8.88 -9.02
N VAL A 252 13.02 -9.80 -9.93
CA VAL A 252 12.20 -10.98 -9.63
C VAL A 252 12.81 -11.80 -8.50
N LYS A 253 14.14 -12.05 -8.54
CA LYS A 253 14.83 -12.80 -7.48
C LYS A 253 14.73 -12.11 -6.12
N LEU A 254 14.91 -10.78 -6.09
CA LEU A 254 14.82 -10.00 -4.86
C LEU A 254 13.38 -9.93 -4.34
N SER A 255 12.41 -9.77 -5.24
CA SER A 255 10.98 -9.78 -4.96
C SER A 255 10.52 -11.13 -4.36
N ILE A 256 10.99 -12.27 -4.90
CA ILE A 256 10.72 -13.59 -4.32
C ILE A 256 11.29 -13.70 -2.91
N SER A 257 12.57 -13.31 -2.73
CA SER A 257 13.22 -13.35 -1.42
C SER A 257 12.48 -12.48 -0.40
N SER A 258 12.03 -11.29 -0.81
CA SER A 258 11.33 -10.35 0.06
C SER A 258 9.92 -10.86 0.39
N GLY A 259 9.26 -11.51 -0.56
CA GLY A 259 7.98 -12.20 -0.33
C GLY A 259 8.07 -13.28 0.74
N PHE A 260 9.14 -14.09 0.74
CA PHE A 260 9.37 -15.07 1.82
C PHE A 260 9.68 -14.43 3.18
N MET A 261 10.24 -13.22 3.22
CA MET A 261 10.58 -12.55 4.49
C MET A 261 9.39 -11.87 5.16
N LEU A 262 8.37 -11.47 4.39
CA LEU A 262 7.18 -10.79 4.90
C LEU A 262 6.03 -11.74 5.29
N TRP A 263 6.22 -13.05 5.09
CA TRP A 263 5.24 -14.10 5.37
C TRP A 263 5.59 -14.90 6.63
#